data_AF-A0A1S9AH86-F1
#
_entry.id   AF-A0A1S9AH86-F1
#
_cell.length_a   1.000
_cell.length_b   1.000
_cell.length_c   1.000
_cell.angle_alpha   90.00
_cell.angle_beta   90.00
_cell.angle_gamma   90.00
#
_symmetry.space_group_name_H-M   'P 1'
#
loop_
_entity.id
_entity.type
_entity.pdbx_description
1 polymer ?
#
loop_
_entity_poly.entity_id
_entity_poly.type
_entity_poly.pdbx_seq_one_letter_code
_entity_poly.pdbx_strand_id
1 'polypeptide(L)'
;MPYSISPLSSLSLRGLRRGVRLGFRLGAAVALAVTLSACSSTPTAVPKAPNLDELLTQASQAAATGNKEQAVTLWKQGAAAFPAEKAPWSHIAQTRYEAGQYGDAIQAALEVLVRDPNDKLANSIIAISGLRLSTRALGDLSRQNNLSGSIKSESQELAKLLRENLGESVLVPPPAAPAVAERPPVRKAKKAAKSAANTGSGNANPFQALN
;
A
#
# COMPACT_ATOMS: atom_id res chain seq x y z
N MET A 1 56.51 -18.70 -6.36
CA MET A 1 56.16 -18.48 -7.78
C MET A 1 55.37 -17.18 -7.89
N PRO A 2 56.04 -16.08 -8.25
CA PRO A 2 55.43 -14.76 -8.46
C PRO A 2 55.08 -14.55 -9.95
N TYR A 3 53.89 -14.00 -10.24
CA TYR A 3 53.60 -13.34 -11.52
C TYR A 3 52.86 -12.04 -11.16
N SER A 4 53.58 -10.93 -11.10
CA SER A 4 53.97 -10.05 -12.20
C SER A 4 52.90 -8.99 -12.47
N ILE A 5 53.22 -7.81 -11.92
CA ILE A 5 52.56 -6.51 -12.02
C ILE A 5 52.87 -5.92 -13.40
N SER A 6 51.90 -5.23 -14.01
CA SER A 6 52.13 -4.10 -14.93
C SER A 6 50.86 -3.28 -15.16
N PRO A 7 50.98 -1.98 -15.54
CA PRO A 7 50.36 -0.92 -14.77
C PRO A 7 49.59 0.14 -15.60
N LEU A 8 49.06 1.13 -14.87
CA LEU A 8 48.93 2.55 -15.24
C LEU A 8 48.07 2.92 -16.46
N SER A 9 46.92 3.54 -16.15
CA SER A 9 46.50 4.75 -16.87
C SER A 9 45.84 5.71 -15.87
N SER A 10 46.72 6.53 -15.30
CA SER A 10 46.42 7.74 -14.55
C SER A 10 45.66 8.73 -15.42
N LEU A 11 44.41 9.06 -15.08
CA LEU A 11 43.77 10.27 -15.60
C LEU A 11 43.87 11.39 -14.57
N SER A 12 44.71 12.34 -14.97
CA SER A 12 45.18 13.52 -14.28
C SER A 12 44.04 14.46 -13.85
N LEU A 13 43.86 14.63 -12.54
CA LEU A 13 43.38 15.88 -11.96
C LEU A 13 44.53 16.89 -12.00
N ARG A 14 44.50 17.84 -12.95
CA ARG A 14 45.20 19.13 -12.81
C ARG A 14 44.80 20.11 -13.91
N GLY A 15 44.22 21.22 -13.49
CA GLY A 15 44.42 22.50 -14.17
C GLY A 15 43.19 23.10 -14.84
N LEU A 16 42.36 23.81 -14.06
CA LEU A 16 41.81 25.09 -14.51
C LEU A 16 41.33 25.96 -13.33
N ARG A 17 42.21 26.19 -12.36
CA ARG A 17 42.11 27.30 -11.41
C ARG A 17 43.23 28.28 -11.72
N ARG A 18 43.03 29.19 -12.67
CA ARG A 18 43.81 30.44 -12.88
C ARG A 18 43.17 31.22 -14.05
N GLY A 19 42.11 31.95 -13.75
CA GLY A 19 41.46 32.85 -14.71
C GLY A 19 40.52 33.87 -14.07
N VAL A 20 40.57 34.00 -12.74
CA VAL A 20 39.91 35.12 -12.05
C VAL A 20 40.81 36.34 -12.23
N ARG A 21 40.21 37.50 -12.54
CA ARG A 21 40.74 38.86 -12.38
C ARG A 21 41.65 39.40 -13.50
N LEU A 22 41.15 39.58 -14.74
CA LEU A 22 41.72 40.64 -15.60
C LEU A 22 40.83 41.21 -16.72
N GLY A 23 39.63 40.67 -16.96
CA GLY A 23 38.73 41.17 -18.02
C GLY A 23 37.60 42.10 -17.56
N PHE A 24 37.55 42.50 -16.28
CA PHE A 24 36.36 43.14 -15.68
C PHE A 24 36.39 44.68 -15.68
N ARG A 25 37.30 45.36 -16.39
CA ARG A 25 37.41 46.84 -16.28
C ARG A 25 37.57 47.67 -17.56
N LEU A 26 37.56 47.09 -18.76
CA LEU A 26 37.55 47.90 -20.00
C LEU A 26 36.71 47.23 -21.09
N GLY A 27 35.40 47.47 -21.02
CA GLY A 27 34.44 47.03 -22.04
C GLY A 27 33.05 47.66 -21.87
N ALA A 28 32.94 48.69 -21.03
CA ALA A 28 31.75 49.49 -20.83
C ALA A 28 31.88 50.73 -21.72
N ALA A 29 31.50 50.66 -23.00
CA ALA A 29 31.25 51.87 -23.80
C ALA A 29 30.56 51.71 -25.18
N VAL A 30 30.59 50.57 -25.89
CA VAL A 30 30.15 50.59 -27.32
C VAL A 30 29.36 49.34 -27.76
N ALA A 31 28.29 48.98 -27.04
CA ALA A 31 27.33 47.98 -27.53
C ALA A 31 25.88 48.37 -27.15
N LEU A 32 25.52 49.63 -27.42
CA LEU A 32 24.27 50.26 -26.98
C LEU A 32 23.35 50.67 -28.16
N ALA A 33 23.21 49.84 -29.21
CA ALA A 33 22.48 50.28 -30.41
C ALA A 33 21.67 49.26 -31.24
N VAL A 34 21.34 48.03 -30.78
CA VAL A 34 20.46 47.13 -31.59
C VAL A 34 19.56 46.18 -30.77
N THR A 35 18.76 46.63 -29.81
CA THR A 35 17.75 45.74 -29.16
C THR A 35 16.38 46.38 -28.92
N LEU A 36 15.79 47.00 -29.94
CA LEU A 36 14.43 47.58 -29.89
C LEU A 36 13.55 47.13 -31.07
N SER A 37 13.54 45.84 -31.39
CA SER A 37 12.55 45.28 -32.33
C SER A 37 12.09 43.90 -31.89
N ALA A 38 11.14 43.87 -30.95
CA ALA A 38 10.24 42.72 -30.72
C ALA A 38 9.08 43.08 -29.77
N CYS A 39 8.23 44.04 -30.14
CA CYS A 39 6.86 44.13 -29.61
C CYS A 39 5.87 43.85 -30.75
N SER A 40 5.92 42.63 -31.29
CA SER A 40 4.73 42.01 -31.87
C SER A 40 4.26 40.99 -30.83
N SER A 41 3.53 41.46 -29.82
CA SER A 41 2.77 40.59 -28.94
C SER A 41 1.65 39.97 -29.78
N THR A 42 1.93 38.84 -30.43
CA THR A 42 0.88 37.90 -30.82
C THR A 42 0.08 37.58 -29.56
N PRO A 43 -1.26 37.60 -29.59
CA PRO A 43 -2.04 37.11 -28.48
C PRO A 43 -1.79 35.60 -28.41
N THR A 44 -0.80 35.19 -27.60
CA THR A 44 -0.65 33.80 -27.20
C THR A 44 -1.96 33.44 -26.52
N ALA A 45 -2.71 32.50 -27.09
CA ALA A 45 -3.94 32.01 -26.48
C ALA A 45 -3.61 31.68 -25.02
N VAL A 46 -4.25 32.41 -24.10
CA VAL A 46 -4.07 32.18 -22.67
C VAL A 46 -4.44 30.71 -22.44
N PRO A 47 -3.52 29.86 -21.95
CA PRO A 47 -3.87 28.47 -21.72
C PRO A 47 -5.08 28.44 -20.79
N LYS A 48 -6.16 27.80 -21.24
CA LYS A 48 -7.38 27.62 -20.45
C LYS A 48 -6.96 27.05 -19.09
N ALA A 49 -7.37 27.73 -18.02
CA ALA A 49 -7.11 27.23 -16.67
C ALA A 49 -7.63 25.79 -16.56
N PRO A 50 -6.88 24.88 -15.90
CA PRO A 50 -7.34 23.51 -15.71
C PRO A 50 -8.74 23.51 -15.10
N ASN A 51 -9.60 22.60 -15.53
CA ASN A 51 -10.88 22.35 -14.88
C ASN A 51 -10.78 20.99 -14.18
N LEU A 52 -11.04 20.98 -12.88
CA LEU A 52 -10.96 19.77 -12.06
C LEU A 52 -11.91 18.68 -12.57
N ASP A 53 -13.17 19.03 -12.82
CA ASP A 53 -14.20 18.06 -13.26
C ASP A 53 -13.81 17.43 -14.60
N GLU A 54 -13.22 18.23 -15.49
CA GLU A 54 -12.71 17.76 -16.79
C GLU A 54 -11.56 16.76 -16.59
N LEU A 55 -10.59 17.08 -15.73
CA LEU A 55 -9.47 16.19 -15.41
C LEU A 55 -9.93 14.89 -14.73
N LEU A 56 -10.84 14.98 -13.76
CA LEU A 56 -11.39 13.81 -13.06
C LEU A 56 -12.17 12.90 -14.02
N THR A 57 -12.94 13.49 -14.94
CA THR A 57 -13.71 12.75 -15.95
C THR A 57 -12.79 12.04 -16.96
N GLN A 58 -11.77 12.74 -17.47
CA GLN A 58 -10.81 12.11 -18.38
C GLN A 58 -10.02 10.98 -17.70
N ALA A 59 -9.62 11.20 -16.45
CA ALA A 59 -8.90 10.20 -15.67
C ALA A 59 -9.78 8.97 -15.36
N SER A 60 -11.05 9.16 -14.99
CA SER A 60 -11.96 8.05 -14.71
C SER A 60 -12.27 7.23 -15.96
N GLN A 61 -12.40 7.87 -17.13
CA GLN A 61 -12.52 7.17 -18.42
C GLN A 61 -11.26 6.34 -18.72
N ALA A 62 -10.07 6.92 -18.57
CA ALA A 62 -8.82 6.19 -18.75
C ALA A 62 -8.71 4.99 -17.80
N ALA A 63 -9.10 5.15 -16.52
CA ALA A 63 -9.10 4.05 -15.56
C ALA A 63 -10.09 2.94 -15.96
N ALA A 64 -11.29 3.30 -16.40
CA ALA A 64 -12.32 2.36 -16.83
C ALA A 64 -11.93 1.55 -18.06
N THR A 65 -11.11 2.12 -18.96
CA THR A 65 -10.57 1.41 -20.13
C THR A 65 -9.28 0.63 -19.82
N GLY A 66 -8.88 0.51 -18.55
CA GLY A 66 -7.69 -0.22 -18.12
C GLY A 66 -6.39 0.59 -18.15
N ASN A 67 -6.41 1.85 -18.60
CA ASN A 67 -5.25 2.75 -18.65
C ASN A 67 -4.99 3.39 -17.28
N LYS A 68 -4.81 2.56 -16.25
CA LYS A 68 -4.72 3.00 -14.83
C LYS A 68 -3.56 3.97 -14.57
N GLU A 69 -2.40 3.81 -15.21
CA GLU A 69 -1.26 4.73 -15.03
C GLU A 69 -1.51 6.10 -15.66
N GLN A 70 -2.21 6.14 -16.80
CA GLN A 70 -2.62 7.39 -17.42
C GLN A 70 -3.64 8.11 -16.53
N ALA A 71 -4.60 7.38 -15.97
CA ALA A 71 -5.54 7.92 -15.01
C ALA A 71 -4.84 8.52 -13.79
N VAL A 72 -3.88 7.81 -13.20
CA VAL A 72 -3.08 8.34 -12.07
C VAL A 72 -2.29 9.58 -12.47
N THR A 73 -1.77 9.66 -13.70
CA THR A 73 -1.10 10.86 -14.18
C THR A 73 -2.05 12.06 -14.23
N LEU A 74 -3.26 11.88 -14.75
CA LEU A 74 -4.29 12.93 -14.80
C LEU A 74 -4.77 13.34 -13.40
N TRP A 75 -4.97 12.38 -12.49
CA TRP A 75 -5.30 12.72 -11.09
C TRP A 75 -4.14 13.46 -10.39
N LYS A 76 -2.88 13.11 -10.66
CA LYS A 76 -1.73 13.88 -10.12
C LYS A 76 -1.71 15.32 -10.65
N GLN A 77 -2.06 15.54 -11.92
CA GLN A 77 -2.22 16.89 -12.47
C GLN A 77 -3.36 17.64 -11.77
N GLY A 78 -4.50 16.98 -11.57
CA GLY A 78 -5.61 17.53 -10.79
C GLY A 78 -5.21 17.90 -9.36
N ALA A 79 -4.49 17.02 -8.67
CA ALA A 79 -3.99 17.26 -7.33
C ALA A 79 -3.02 18.46 -7.26
N ALA A 80 -2.16 18.62 -8.27
CA ALA A 80 -1.21 19.72 -8.34
C ALA A 80 -1.91 21.06 -8.64
N ALA A 81 -2.90 21.05 -9.54
CA ALA A 81 -3.67 22.25 -9.89
C ALA A 81 -4.67 22.66 -8.79
N PHE A 82 -5.17 21.68 -8.02
CA PHE A 82 -6.21 21.86 -7.01
C PHE A 82 -5.78 21.22 -5.68
N PRO A 83 -4.81 21.82 -4.95
CA PRO A 83 -4.22 21.19 -3.79
C PRO A 83 -5.16 21.07 -2.58
N ALA A 84 -6.26 21.83 -2.52
CA ALA A 84 -7.26 21.69 -1.46
C ALA A 84 -8.23 20.51 -1.69
N GLU A 85 -8.29 19.99 -2.92
CA GLU A 85 -9.30 19.02 -3.32
C GLU A 85 -8.86 17.60 -2.99
N LYS A 86 -9.74 16.84 -2.31
CA LYS A 86 -9.41 15.47 -1.90
C LYS A 86 -9.61 14.44 -2.99
N ALA A 87 -10.54 14.68 -3.92
CA ALA A 87 -10.97 13.69 -4.91
C ALA A 87 -9.81 13.09 -5.74
N PRO A 88 -8.85 13.87 -6.27
CA PRO A 88 -7.73 13.30 -7.00
C PRO A 88 -6.90 12.31 -6.16
N TRP A 89 -6.65 12.62 -4.89
CA TRP A 89 -5.91 11.75 -3.97
C TRP A 89 -6.69 10.48 -3.64
N SER A 90 -8.00 10.58 -3.43
CA SER A 90 -8.87 9.42 -3.19
C SER A 90 -8.81 8.43 -4.35
N HIS A 91 -8.88 8.92 -5.60
CA HIS A 91 -8.78 8.07 -6.77
C HIS A 91 -7.40 7.41 -6.93
N ILE A 92 -6.31 8.16 -6.68
CA ILE A 92 -4.96 7.60 -6.70
C ILE A 92 -4.83 6.51 -5.63
N ALA A 93 -5.26 6.77 -4.39
CA ALA A 93 -5.17 5.82 -3.28
C ALA A 93 -5.90 4.51 -3.61
N GLN A 94 -7.15 4.59 -4.08
CA GLN A 94 -7.93 3.42 -4.44
C GLN A 94 -7.29 2.64 -5.60
N THR A 95 -6.87 3.32 -6.65
CA THR A 95 -6.26 2.69 -7.82
C THR A 95 -4.95 1.96 -7.47
N ARG A 96 -4.11 2.59 -6.64
CA ARG A 96 -2.85 1.98 -6.17
C ARG A 96 -3.10 0.81 -5.22
N TYR A 97 -4.12 0.91 -4.35
CA TYR A 97 -4.53 -0.17 -3.46
C TYR A 97 -4.97 -1.41 -4.25
N GLU A 98 -5.83 -1.24 -5.25
CA GLU A 98 -6.30 -2.32 -6.13
C GLU A 98 -5.17 -2.94 -6.95
N ALA A 99 -4.17 -2.14 -7.35
CA ALA A 99 -2.98 -2.62 -8.05
C ALA A 99 -1.99 -3.38 -7.15
N GLY A 100 -2.25 -3.47 -5.84
CA GLY A 100 -1.32 -4.08 -4.87
C GLY A 100 -0.08 -3.24 -4.59
N GLN A 101 -0.05 -1.97 -5.03
CA GLN A 101 1.00 -1.00 -4.80
C GLN A 101 0.76 -0.31 -3.45
N TYR A 102 0.82 -1.09 -2.38
CA TYR A 102 0.39 -0.69 -1.04
C TYR A 102 1.15 0.51 -0.47
N GLY A 103 2.43 0.70 -0.81
CA GLY A 103 3.20 1.87 -0.39
C GLY A 103 2.66 3.17 -0.99
N ASP A 104 2.43 3.20 -2.31
CA ASP A 104 1.88 4.35 -3.01
C ASP A 104 0.43 4.65 -2.58
N ALA A 105 -0.34 3.59 -2.31
CA ALA A 105 -1.70 3.71 -1.81
C ALA A 105 -1.74 4.42 -0.43
N ILE A 106 -0.83 4.06 0.48
CA ILE A 106 -0.71 4.71 1.79
C ILE A 106 -0.38 6.20 1.63
N GLN A 107 0.60 6.54 0.79
CA GLN A 107 0.99 7.93 0.59
C GLN A 107 -0.17 8.78 0.06
N ALA A 108 -0.89 8.29 -0.94
CA ALA A 108 -2.06 9.00 -1.47
C ALA A 108 -3.22 9.07 -0.45
N ALA A 109 -3.44 8.03 0.34
CA ALA A 109 -4.47 8.04 1.39
C ALA A 109 -4.13 9.02 2.52
N LEU A 110 -2.85 9.19 2.88
CA LEU A 110 -2.42 10.22 3.83
C LEU A 110 -2.73 11.62 3.31
N GLU A 111 -2.54 11.87 2.01
CA GLU A 111 -2.96 13.14 1.38
C GLU A 111 -4.48 13.35 1.44
N VAL A 112 -5.29 12.29 1.35
CA VAL A 112 -6.74 12.39 1.61
C VAL A 112 -6.99 12.85 3.04
N LEU A 113 -6.32 12.24 4.03
CA LEU A 113 -6.50 12.58 5.45
C LEU A 113 -6.03 13.99 5.83
N VAL A 114 -5.05 14.56 5.11
CA VAL A 114 -4.67 15.97 5.25
C VAL A 114 -5.86 16.89 4.93
N ARG A 115 -6.74 16.49 4.01
CA ARG A 115 -7.88 17.30 3.53
C ARG A 115 -9.19 16.93 4.24
N ASP A 116 -9.38 15.65 4.55
CA ASP A 116 -10.51 15.12 5.30
C ASP A 116 -10.02 14.11 6.36
N PRO A 117 -9.73 14.58 7.58
CA PRO A 117 -9.22 13.74 8.66
C PRO A 117 -10.14 12.59 9.08
N ASN A 118 -11.42 12.65 8.73
CA ASN A 118 -12.43 11.65 9.10
C ASN A 118 -12.76 10.69 7.94
N ASP A 119 -12.01 10.72 6.84
CA ASP A 119 -12.26 9.85 5.69
C ASP A 119 -12.00 8.38 6.05
N LYS A 120 -13.10 7.61 6.16
CA LYS A 120 -13.05 6.21 6.56
C LYS A 120 -12.38 5.34 5.50
N LEU A 121 -12.56 5.67 4.22
CA LEU A 121 -11.96 4.89 3.12
C LEU A 121 -10.45 5.05 3.14
N ALA A 122 -9.93 6.28 3.28
CA ALA A 122 -8.49 6.52 3.39
C ALA A 122 -7.88 5.79 4.60
N ASN A 123 -8.52 5.86 5.77
CA ASN A 123 -8.08 5.11 6.96
C ASN A 123 -8.04 3.59 6.70
N SER A 124 -9.06 3.03 6.06
CA SER A 124 -9.08 1.59 5.73
C SER A 124 -8.01 1.19 4.72
N ILE A 125 -7.73 2.02 3.70
CA ILE A 125 -6.63 1.79 2.76
C ILE A 125 -5.31 1.77 3.51
N ILE A 126 -5.05 2.72 4.39
CA ILE A 126 -3.80 2.77 5.17
C ILE A 126 -3.65 1.50 6.02
N ALA A 127 -4.69 1.16 6.79
CA ALA A 127 -4.65 0.01 7.69
C ALA A 127 -4.41 -1.31 6.94
N ILE A 128 -5.20 -1.59 5.90
CA ILE A 128 -5.10 -2.85 5.17
C ILE A 128 -3.81 -2.91 4.32
N SER A 129 -3.43 -1.80 3.67
CA SER A 129 -2.17 -1.72 2.92
C SER A 129 -0.96 -1.96 3.81
N GLY A 130 -0.94 -1.31 4.99
CA GLY A 130 0.14 -1.47 5.97
C GLY A 130 0.25 -2.92 6.47
N LEU A 131 -0.88 -3.56 6.76
CA LEU A 131 -0.90 -4.95 7.20
C LEU A 131 -0.41 -5.91 6.11
N ARG A 132 -0.88 -5.75 4.87
CA ARG A 132 -0.44 -6.57 3.72
C ARG A 132 1.04 -6.38 3.41
N LEU A 133 1.53 -5.15 3.44
CA LEU A 133 2.93 -4.83 3.24
C LEU A 133 3.81 -5.44 4.33
N SER A 134 3.42 -5.30 5.60
CA SER A 134 4.14 -5.88 6.75
C SER A 134 4.16 -7.41 6.67
N THR A 135 3.05 -8.04 6.32
CA THR A 135 2.96 -9.51 6.16
C THR A 135 3.90 -10.02 5.07
N ARG A 136 4.00 -9.32 3.93
CA ARG A 136 4.96 -9.66 2.87
C ARG A 136 6.40 -9.58 3.38
N ALA A 137 6.76 -8.48 4.05
CA ALA A 137 8.10 -8.27 4.57
C ALA A 137 8.51 -9.32 5.62
N LEU A 138 7.60 -9.67 6.53
CA LEU A 138 7.82 -10.76 7.49
C LEU A 138 7.98 -12.12 6.79
N GLY A 139 7.20 -12.37 5.73
CA GLY A 139 7.37 -13.55 4.89
C GLY A 139 8.72 -13.60 4.19
N ASP A 140 9.22 -12.48 3.68
CA ASP A 140 10.56 -12.37 3.09
C ASP A 140 11.66 -12.66 4.11
N LEU A 141 11.57 -12.09 5.32
CA LEU A 141 12.51 -12.36 6.41
C LEU A 141 12.50 -13.82 6.82
N SER A 142 11.31 -14.42 6.91
CA SER A 142 11.16 -15.85 7.22
C SER A 142 11.84 -16.73 6.17
N ARG A 143 11.62 -16.47 4.87
CA ARG A 143 12.29 -17.19 3.77
C ARG A 143 13.81 -17.05 3.79
N GLN A 144 14.31 -15.93 4.28
CA GLN A 144 15.74 -15.65 4.40
C GLN A 144 16.34 -16.18 5.70
N ASN A 145 15.58 -16.87 6.56
CA ASN A 145 15.97 -17.26 7.92
C ASN A 145 16.41 -16.08 8.81
N ASN A 146 15.96 -14.87 8.48
CA ASN A 146 16.28 -13.61 9.16
C ASN A 146 15.18 -13.16 10.13
N LEU A 147 14.11 -13.94 10.28
CA LEU A 147 13.05 -13.68 11.26
C LEU A 147 13.43 -14.27 12.63
N SER A 148 14.25 -13.54 13.39
CA SER A 148 14.77 -13.99 14.69
C SER A 148 14.86 -12.85 15.71
N GLY A 149 15.22 -13.18 16.96
CA GLY A 149 15.48 -12.21 18.02
C GLY A 149 14.33 -11.21 18.23
N SER A 150 14.68 -9.93 18.30
CA SER A 150 13.74 -8.84 18.54
C SER A 150 12.66 -8.72 17.47
N ILE A 151 13.00 -8.92 16.18
CA ILE A 151 12.03 -8.82 15.07
C ILE A 151 10.89 -9.83 15.27
N LYS A 152 11.23 -11.06 15.67
CA LYS A 152 10.23 -12.09 15.93
C LYS A 152 9.32 -11.71 17.11
N SER A 153 9.89 -11.28 18.24
CA SER A 153 9.10 -10.90 19.41
C SER A 153 8.23 -9.67 19.18
N GLU A 154 8.75 -8.64 18.49
CA GLU A 154 7.98 -7.43 18.14
C GLU A 154 6.81 -7.76 17.21
N SER A 155 7.05 -8.61 16.21
CA SER A 155 5.99 -9.05 15.29
C SER A 155 4.88 -9.83 16.01
N GLN A 156 5.24 -10.64 17.01
CA GLN A 156 4.28 -11.37 17.84
C GLN A 156 3.44 -10.43 18.70
N GLU A 157 4.04 -9.40 19.28
CA GLU A 157 3.32 -8.39 20.07
C GLU A 157 2.35 -7.59 19.20
N LEU A 158 2.79 -7.17 18.00
CA LEU A 158 1.90 -6.49 17.04
C LEU A 158 0.73 -7.38 16.62
N ALA A 159 0.96 -8.67 16.38
CA ALA A 159 -0.11 -9.61 16.04
C ALA A 159 -1.11 -9.78 17.20
N LYS A 160 -0.63 -9.81 18.45
CA LYS A 160 -1.48 -9.84 19.64
C LYS A 160 -2.33 -8.58 19.76
N LEU A 161 -1.72 -7.40 19.63
CA LEU A 161 -2.45 -6.11 19.64
C LEU A 161 -3.50 -6.05 18.53
N LEU A 162 -3.19 -6.52 17.32
CA LEU A 162 -4.15 -6.55 16.22
C LEU A 162 -5.38 -7.40 16.59
N ARG A 163 -5.14 -8.60 17.14
CA ARG A 163 -6.20 -9.51 17.58
C ARG A 163 -7.04 -8.94 18.70
N GLU A 164 -6.43 -8.26 19.67
CA GLU A 164 -7.14 -7.56 20.74
C GLU A 164 -8.04 -6.44 20.18
N ASN A 165 -7.53 -5.65 19.24
CA ASN A 165 -8.32 -4.59 18.57
C ASN A 165 -9.49 -5.15 17.75
N LEU A 166 -9.36 -6.37 17.23
CA LEU A 166 -10.45 -7.07 16.53
C LEU A 166 -11.45 -7.73 17.49
N GLY A 167 -11.20 -7.73 18.81
CA GLY A 167 -12.05 -8.39 19.79
C GLY A 167 -11.92 -9.92 19.81
N GLU A 168 -10.92 -10.48 19.13
CA GLU A 168 -10.76 -11.93 18.93
C GLU A 168 -9.86 -12.58 19.99
N SER A 169 -10.01 -12.22 21.27
CA SER A 169 -9.07 -12.59 22.34
C SER A 169 -8.98 -14.08 22.70
N VAL A 170 -9.80 -14.97 22.10
CA VAL A 170 -9.74 -16.45 22.29
C VAL A 170 -9.61 -17.19 20.94
N LEU A 171 -8.51 -17.89 20.71
CA LEU A 171 -8.14 -18.45 19.40
C LEU A 171 -8.64 -19.89 19.22
N VAL A 172 -8.84 -20.64 20.30
CA VAL A 172 -9.33 -22.02 20.31
C VAL A 172 -9.94 -22.27 21.70
N PRO A 173 -11.23 -22.66 21.83
CA PRO A 173 -11.72 -23.21 23.10
C PRO A 173 -10.83 -24.41 23.46
N PRO A 174 -10.28 -24.50 24.69
CA PRO A 174 -9.49 -25.66 25.07
C PRO A 174 -10.29 -26.92 24.73
N PRO A 175 -9.66 -27.96 24.12
CA PRO A 175 -10.39 -29.16 23.73
C PRO A 175 -11.20 -29.63 24.94
N ALA A 176 -12.50 -29.79 24.74
CA ALA A 176 -13.40 -30.22 25.81
C ALA A 176 -12.78 -31.45 26.46
N ALA A 177 -12.54 -31.37 27.78
CA ALA A 177 -12.03 -32.50 28.53
C ALA A 177 -12.90 -33.73 28.19
N PRO A 178 -12.30 -34.90 27.91
CA PRO A 178 -13.08 -36.07 27.52
C PRO A 178 -14.16 -36.28 28.56
N ALA A 179 -15.42 -36.29 28.11
CA ALA A 179 -16.55 -36.56 28.98
C ALA A 179 -16.24 -37.87 29.70
N VAL A 180 -16.01 -37.79 31.01
CA VAL A 180 -15.89 -38.97 31.84
C VAL A 180 -17.22 -39.67 31.68
N ALA A 181 -17.22 -40.76 30.92
CA ALA A 181 -18.41 -41.58 30.72
C ALA A 181 -18.93 -41.94 32.11
N GLU A 182 -20.04 -41.32 32.51
CA GLU A 182 -20.72 -41.70 33.74
C GLU A 182 -21.05 -43.18 33.61
N ARG A 183 -20.35 -43.99 34.41
CA ARG A 183 -20.63 -45.43 34.50
C ARG A 183 -22.10 -45.57 34.86
N PRO A 184 -22.90 -46.30 34.05
CA PRO A 184 -24.32 -46.42 34.33
C PRO A 184 -24.50 -47.11 35.70
N PRO A 185 -25.41 -46.61 36.56
CA PRO A 185 -25.70 -47.28 37.81
C PRO A 185 -26.28 -48.67 37.51
N VAL A 186 -25.66 -49.70 38.09
CA VAL A 186 -26.13 -51.09 37.99
C VAL A 186 -27.51 -51.18 38.64
N ARG A 187 -28.57 -51.11 37.82
CA ARG A 187 -29.95 -51.34 38.27
C ARG A 187 -30.19 -52.85 38.37
N LYS A 188 -30.45 -53.33 39.58
CA LYS A 188 -30.97 -54.68 39.83
C LYS A 188 -32.29 -54.88 39.09
N ALA A 189 -32.38 -55.97 38.33
CA ALA A 189 -33.52 -56.30 37.49
C ALA A 189 -34.78 -56.58 38.32
N LYS A 190 -35.91 -55.99 37.91
CA LYS A 190 -37.25 -56.52 38.20
C LYS A 190 -38.04 -56.56 36.89
N LYS A 191 -38.70 -57.70 36.68
CA LYS A 191 -39.28 -58.20 35.43
C LYS A 191 -40.75 -57.77 35.29
N ALA A 192 -41.16 -57.37 34.07
CA ALA A 192 -42.51 -57.36 33.44
C ALA A 192 -42.69 -56.06 32.60
N ALA A 193 -43.47 -55.95 31.52
CA ALA A 193 -43.96 -56.77 30.40
C ALA A 193 -44.60 -55.77 29.38
N LYS A 194 -44.50 -56.04 28.05
CA LYS A 194 -45.25 -55.59 26.83
C LYS A 194 -46.00 -54.21 26.85
N SER A 195 -46.01 -53.33 25.83
CA SER A 195 -46.31 -53.53 24.39
C SER A 195 -46.12 -52.25 23.52
N ALA A 196 -45.75 -52.46 22.23
CA ALA A 196 -46.08 -51.79 20.94
C ALA A 196 -46.05 -50.25 20.64
N ALA A 197 -45.29 -49.93 19.56
CA ALA A 197 -45.51 -49.01 18.39
C ALA A 197 -45.66 -47.46 18.61
N ASN A 198 -45.20 -46.50 17.78
CA ASN A 198 -44.72 -46.42 16.39
C ASN A 198 -44.01 -45.05 16.13
N THR A 199 -43.11 -44.95 15.12
CA THR A 199 -42.67 -43.76 14.32
C THR A 199 -42.11 -42.50 15.03
N GLY A 200 -41.04 -41.81 14.61
CA GLY A 200 -40.18 -41.78 13.41
C GLY A 200 -39.24 -40.55 13.48
N SER A 201 -38.36 -40.38 12.47
CA SER A 201 -37.31 -39.36 12.27
C SER A 201 -36.04 -39.52 13.13
N GLY A 202 -34.83 -39.66 12.60
CA GLY A 202 -34.33 -39.32 11.26
C GLY A 202 -32.95 -38.67 11.44
N ASN A 203 -31.96 -39.44 11.92
CA ASN A 203 -30.61 -38.93 12.18
C ASN A 203 -29.79 -38.95 10.88
N ALA A 204 -29.90 -37.89 10.08
CA ALA A 204 -29.07 -37.68 8.91
C ALA A 204 -27.66 -37.24 9.36
N ASN A 205 -26.67 -38.10 9.12
CA ASN A 205 -25.26 -37.79 9.35
C ASN A 205 -24.72 -36.94 8.17
N PRO A 206 -24.22 -35.71 8.41
CA PRO A 206 -23.90 -34.75 7.33
C PRO A 206 -22.53 -34.94 6.66
N PHE A 207 -21.84 -36.07 6.83
CA PHE A 207 -20.46 -36.25 6.32
C PHE A 207 -20.26 -37.50 5.45
N GLN A 208 -21.33 -38.12 4.96
CA GLN A 208 -21.21 -39.40 4.25
C GLN A 208 -20.93 -39.29 2.73
N ALA A 209 -20.56 -38.10 2.22
CA ALA A 209 -20.47 -37.87 0.77
C ALA A 209 -19.11 -37.35 0.27
N LEU A 210 -17.99 -37.75 0.87
CA LEU A 210 -16.66 -37.50 0.31
C LEU A 210 -15.80 -38.76 0.41
N ASN A 211 -16.01 -39.68 -0.53
CA ASN A 211 -15.08 -40.76 -0.86
C ASN A 211 -15.11 -40.99 -2.37
#